data_AF-A0A067SRF7-F1
#
_entry.id   AF-A0A067SRF7-F1
#
_cell.length_a   1.000
_cell.length_b   1.000
_cell.length_c   1.000
_cell.angle_alpha   90.00
_cell.angle_beta   90.00
_cell.angle_gamma   90.00
#
_symmetry.space_group_name_H-M   'P 1'
#
loop_
_entity.id
_entity.type
_entity.pdbx_description
1 polymer ?
#
loop_
_entity_poly.entity_id
_entity_poly.type
_entity_poly.pdbx_seq_one_letter_code
_entity_poly.pdbx_strand_id
1 'polypeptide(L)'
;MFESLNASQATLVAPESTTTLVFSKPSAINTTLLRNGRPLMTVSTLDAGAERTTISDAEAGAGEVLVVVQRRALLSDTVTFARHYGGRSLKLKDWLKEDVLENGHTTWTIQTPVGNFVWRTDVALRLALCPESNLEHPLAWAQLHTETTPFGLVLTRGTEQFREEIVASFLILEQRMRMREKMYYRAHGLSGAMR
;
A
#
# COMPACT_ATOMS: atom_id res chain seq x y z
N MET A 1 56.06 24.55 -2.95
CA MET A 1 55.08 23.70 -3.64
C MET A 1 54.33 22.95 -2.56
N PHE A 2 53.12 23.41 -2.21
CA PHE A 2 52.29 22.80 -1.16
C PHE A 2 51.07 22.17 -1.83
N GLU A 3 50.98 20.85 -1.80
CA GLU A 3 49.78 20.11 -2.18
C GLU A 3 48.80 20.15 -1.01
N SER A 4 47.64 20.78 -1.21
CA SER A 4 46.52 20.66 -0.27
C SER A 4 45.70 19.41 -0.62
N LEU A 5 45.74 18.41 0.25
CA LEU A 5 44.82 17.28 0.22
C LEU A 5 43.43 17.77 0.63
N ASN A 6 42.55 17.95 -0.36
CA ASN A 6 41.13 18.21 -0.13
C ASN A 6 40.47 16.91 0.37
N ALA A 7 40.36 16.77 1.69
CA ALA A 7 39.63 15.67 2.30
C ALA A 7 38.12 15.90 2.10
N SER A 8 37.48 15.03 1.31
CA SER A 8 36.01 15.00 1.18
C SER A 8 35.38 14.67 2.53
N GLN A 9 34.69 15.66 3.10
CA GLN A 9 33.84 15.47 4.27
C GLN A 9 32.55 14.75 3.82
N ALA A 10 32.54 13.43 3.90
CA ALA A 10 31.34 12.62 3.72
C ALA A 10 30.40 12.86 4.91
N THR A 11 29.38 13.70 4.75
CA THR A 11 28.29 13.81 5.72
C THR A 11 27.44 12.53 5.65
N LEU A 12 27.55 11.68 6.68
CA LEU A 12 26.61 10.59 6.94
C LEU A 12 25.22 11.20 7.16
N VAL A 13 24.38 11.15 6.13
CA VAL A 13 22.94 11.42 6.28
C VAL A 13 22.35 10.23 7.04
N ALA A 14 21.81 10.45 8.23
CA ALA A 14 21.11 9.41 8.97
C ALA A 14 19.96 8.86 8.11
N PRO A 15 19.78 7.53 8.04
CA PRO A 15 18.69 6.96 7.27
C PRO A 15 17.35 7.50 7.76
N GLU A 16 16.45 7.78 6.82
CA GLU A 16 15.11 8.27 7.13
C GLU A 16 14.38 7.25 8.02
N SER A 17 13.76 7.73 9.10
CA SER A 17 13.07 6.85 10.05
C SER A 17 11.83 6.23 9.39
N THR A 18 11.77 4.91 9.33
CA THR A 18 10.64 4.16 8.77
C THR A 18 9.84 3.44 9.85
N THR A 19 8.57 3.17 9.54
CA THR A 19 7.68 2.31 10.33
C THR A 19 7.15 1.20 9.43
N THR A 20 7.31 -0.06 9.85
CA THR A 20 6.74 -1.20 9.14
C THR A 20 5.42 -1.63 9.76
N LEU A 21 4.37 -1.65 8.95
CA LEU A 21 3.09 -2.29 9.27
C LEU A 21 3.19 -3.77 8.87
N VAL A 22 3.41 -4.64 9.84
CA VAL A 22 3.58 -6.08 9.63
C VAL A 22 2.23 -6.76 9.53
N PHE A 23 2.03 -7.56 8.49
CA PHE A 23 0.79 -8.31 8.32
C PHE A 23 0.83 -9.58 9.18
N SER A 24 -0.25 -9.87 9.92
CA SER A 24 -0.35 -11.09 10.75
C SER A 24 -0.29 -12.39 9.95
N LYS A 25 -0.51 -12.31 8.64
CA LYS A 25 -0.34 -13.38 7.66
C LYS A 25 0.00 -12.77 6.30
N PRO A 26 0.66 -13.49 5.37
CA PRO A 26 1.04 -12.96 4.06
C PRO A 26 -0.17 -12.82 3.10
N SER A 27 -1.18 -12.04 3.50
CA SER A 27 -2.44 -11.84 2.76
C SER A 27 -2.92 -10.40 2.89
N ALA A 28 -3.41 -9.83 1.79
CA ALA A 28 -4.05 -8.51 1.78
C ALA A 28 -5.51 -8.53 2.29
N ILE A 29 -6.04 -9.70 2.67
CA ILE A 29 -7.41 -9.84 3.15
C ILE A 29 -7.47 -10.60 4.48
N ASN A 30 -8.47 -10.27 5.30
CA ASN A 30 -8.75 -10.96 6.56
C ASN A 30 -7.54 -11.00 7.53
N THR A 31 -6.76 -9.92 7.60
CA THR A 31 -5.47 -9.84 8.32
C THR A 31 -5.47 -8.69 9.32
N THR A 32 -4.48 -8.65 10.20
CA THR A 32 -4.25 -7.55 11.13
C THR A 32 -2.89 -6.94 10.83
N LEU A 33 -2.84 -5.62 10.69
CA LEU A 33 -1.61 -4.86 10.53
C LEU A 33 -1.09 -4.51 11.93
N LEU A 34 0.13 -4.94 12.20
CA LEU A 34 0.84 -4.76 13.46
C LEU A 34 1.88 -3.65 13.32
N ARG A 35 1.93 -2.76 14.29
CA ARG A 35 3.01 -1.77 14.46
C ARG A 35 3.79 -2.14 15.71
N ASN A 36 5.07 -2.45 15.57
CA ASN A 36 5.94 -2.86 16.68
C ASN A 36 5.33 -4.02 17.51
N GLY A 37 4.76 -5.02 16.81
CA GLY A 37 4.11 -6.18 17.41
C GLY A 37 2.72 -5.95 18.00
N ARG A 38 2.21 -4.71 17.97
CA ARG A 38 0.87 -4.37 18.49
C ARG A 38 -0.13 -4.18 17.35
N PRO A 39 -1.37 -4.69 17.48
CA PRO A 39 -2.43 -4.43 16.50
C PRO A 39 -2.68 -2.94 16.32
N LEU A 40 -2.60 -2.47 15.07
CA LEU A 40 -2.91 -1.09 14.69
C LEU A 40 -4.22 -1.04 13.89
N MET A 41 -4.36 -1.90 12.89
CA MET A 41 -5.55 -1.97 12.03
C MET A 41 -5.95 -3.40 11.77
N THR A 42 -7.25 -3.65 11.64
CA THR A 42 -7.79 -4.95 11.20
C THR A 42 -8.43 -4.80 9.83
N VAL A 43 -8.10 -5.70 8.91
CA VAL A 43 -8.68 -5.80 7.58
C VAL A 43 -9.60 -7.01 7.57
N SER A 44 -10.90 -6.76 7.41
CA SER A 44 -11.92 -7.80 7.30
C SER A 44 -12.54 -7.77 5.91
N THR A 45 -12.70 -8.94 5.30
CA THR A 45 -13.36 -9.14 4.00
C THR A 45 -14.40 -10.23 4.19
N LEU A 46 -15.67 -9.81 4.18
CA LEU A 46 -16.80 -10.63 4.66
C LEU A 46 -17.21 -11.73 3.68
N ASP A 47 -16.99 -11.53 2.38
CA ASP A 47 -17.56 -12.35 1.33
C ASP A 47 -16.48 -12.99 0.45
N ALA A 48 -16.79 -14.15 -0.13
CA ALA A 48 -15.86 -14.91 -0.97
C ALA A 48 -15.44 -14.15 -2.25
N GLY A 49 -16.24 -13.17 -2.69
CA GLY A 49 -15.95 -12.29 -3.81
C GLY A 49 -15.09 -11.07 -3.44
N ALA A 50 -14.84 -10.85 -2.15
CA ALA A 50 -14.28 -9.62 -1.61
C ALA A 50 -15.02 -8.34 -2.07
N GLU A 51 -16.33 -8.43 -2.23
CA GLU A 51 -17.27 -7.33 -2.46
C GLU A 51 -17.19 -6.27 -1.38
N ARG A 52 -16.89 -6.64 -0.13
CA ARG A 52 -16.70 -5.66 0.94
C ARG A 52 -15.46 -5.94 1.77
N THR A 53 -14.54 -4.98 1.74
CA THR A 53 -13.38 -4.92 2.63
C THR A 53 -13.53 -3.76 3.60
N THR A 54 -13.40 -4.02 4.89
CA THR A 54 -13.44 -3.02 5.96
C THR A 54 -12.08 -2.96 6.64
N ILE A 55 -11.57 -1.76 6.85
CA ILE A 55 -10.37 -1.47 7.65
C ILE A 55 -10.85 -0.79 8.92
N SER A 56 -10.55 -1.35 10.07
CA SER A 56 -10.93 -0.80 11.38
C SER A 56 -9.72 -0.58 12.28
N ASP A 57 -9.85 0.37 13.19
CA ASP A 57 -8.89 0.65 14.26
C ASP A 57 -8.86 -0.54 15.23
N ALA A 58 -7.66 -1.09 15.47
CA ALA A 58 -7.46 -2.20 16.40
C ALA A 58 -6.95 -1.75 17.78
N GLU A 59 -6.54 -0.49 17.95
CA GLU A 59 -5.99 0.01 19.22
C GLU A 59 -7.10 0.29 20.25
N ALA A 60 -8.27 0.76 19.80
CA ALA A 60 -9.35 1.24 20.68
C ALA A 60 -10.31 0.16 21.21
N GLY A 61 -10.07 -1.13 20.93
CA GLY A 61 -10.88 -2.27 21.42
C GLY A 61 -12.30 -2.40 20.82
N ALA A 62 -12.96 -1.29 20.47
CA ALA A 62 -14.30 -1.25 19.89
C ALA A 62 -14.33 -1.36 18.36
N GLY A 63 -13.17 -1.35 17.68
CA GLY A 63 -13.10 -1.62 16.24
C GLY A 63 -13.75 -0.54 15.38
N GLU A 64 -13.44 0.75 15.61
CA GLU A 64 -13.97 1.85 14.78
C GLU A 64 -13.62 1.62 13.31
N VAL A 65 -14.61 1.69 12.42
CA VAL A 65 -14.39 1.55 10.98
C VAL A 65 -13.72 2.80 10.44
N LEU A 66 -12.51 2.65 9.89
CA LEU A 66 -11.72 3.71 9.29
C LEU A 66 -11.99 3.82 7.78
N VAL A 67 -12.00 2.68 7.09
CA VAL A 67 -12.19 2.62 5.64
C VAL A 67 -13.14 1.48 5.26
N VAL A 68 -14.01 1.74 4.29
CA VAL A 68 -14.82 0.71 3.63
C VAL A 68 -14.55 0.76 2.13
N VAL A 69 -14.07 -0.35 1.58
CA VAL A 69 -13.98 -0.58 0.13
C VAL A 69 -15.14 -1.48 -0.27
N GLN A 70 -15.97 -1.02 -1.19
CA GLN A 70 -17.10 -1.77 -1.72
C GLN A 70 -16.92 -2.01 -3.22
N ARG A 71 -16.76 -3.27 -3.60
CA ARG A 71 -16.68 -3.73 -4.98
C ARG A 71 -18.05 -4.22 -5.43
N ARG A 72 -18.46 -3.87 -6.64
CA ARG A 72 -19.82 -4.17 -7.13
C ARG A 72 -19.75 -4.74 -8.54
N ALA A 73 -20.53 -5.78 -8.82
CA ALA A 73 -20.54 -6.41 -10.15
C ALA A 73 -21.19 -5.52 -11.23
N LEU A 74 -22.23 -4.75 -10.87
CA LEU A 74 -23.02 -3.94 -11.81
C LEU A 74 -22.81 -2.43 -11.68
N LEU A 75 -22.29 -1.96 -10.54
CA LEU A 75 -22.10 -0.54 -10.24
C LEU A 75 -20.61 -0.24 -10.09
N SER A 76 -20.24 1.05 -10.10
CA SER A 76 -18.85 1.42 -9.83
C SER A 76 -18.45 1.02 -8.41
N ASP A 77 -17.25 0.45 -8.28
CA ASP A 77 -16.59 0.26 -7.00
C ASP A 77 -16.44 1.59 -6.27
N THR A 78 -16.55 1.57 -4.95
CA THR A 78 -16.42 2.75 -4.11
C THR A 78 -15.48 2.54 -2.93
N VAL A 79 -14.97 3.64 -2.42
CA VAL A 79 -14.21 3.70 -1.16
C VAL A 79 -14.78 4.82 -0.29
N THR A 80 -14.89 4.55 1.00
CA THR A 80 -15.34 5.53 1.99
C THR A 80 -14.34 5.59 3.12
N PHE A 81 -13.84 6.78 3.43
CA PHE A 81 -12.97 7.04 4.58
C PHE A 81 -13.81 7.71 5.66
N ALA A 82 -13.84 7.16 6.87
CA ALA A 82 -14.68 7.67 7.95
C ALA A 82 -14.22 9.05 8.43
N ARG A 83 -12.90 9.25 8.53
CA ARG A 83 -12.28 10.47 9.06
C ARG A 83 -11.84 11.46 7.98
N HIS A 84 -11.79 11.03 6.72
CA HIS A 84 -11.39 11.85 5.57
C HIS A 84 -12.56 12.07 4.61
N TYR A 85 -12.47 13.10 3.74
CA TYR A 85 -13.48 13.42 2.72
C TYR A 85 -14.92 13.64 3.23
N GLY A 86 -15.07 13.93 4.53
CA GLY A 86 -16.36 14.11 5.20
C GLY A 86 -17.21 12.83 5.27
N GLY A 87 -16.59 11.64 5.27
CA GLY A 87 -17.33 10.37 5.30
C GLY A 87 -18.03 10.02 3.99
N ARG A 88 -17.78 10.77 2.90
CA ARG A 88 -18.44 10.56 1.61
C ARG A 88 -17.86 9.35 0.88
N SER A 89 -18.73 8.64 0.18
CA SER A 89 -18.31 7.55 -0.70
C SER A 89 -17.76 8.11 -2.02
N LEU A 90 -16.52 7.76 -2.33
CA LEU A 90 -15.81 8.13 -3.56
C LEU A 90 -15.87 6.96 -4.54
N LYS A 91 -15.98 7.23 -5.84
CA LYS A 91 -15.80 6.19 -6.86
C LYS A 91 -14.34 5.78 -6.87
N LEU A 92 -14.07 4.48 -6.79
CA LEU A 92 -12.72 3.94 -6.66
C LEU A 92 -11.84 4.34 -7.85
N LYS A 93 -12.38 4.29 -9.07
CA LYS A 93 -11.66 4.69 -10.29
C LYS A 93 -11.31 6.18 -10.36
N ASP A 94 -12.07 7.02 -9.65
CA ASP A 94 -11.84 8.47 -9.62
C ASP A 94 -10.82 8.82 -8.53
N TRP A 95 -10.80 8.06 -7.43
CA TRP A 95 -9.86 8.26 -6.31
C TRP A 95 -8.50 7.58 -6.55
N LEU A 96 -8.49 6.36 -7.07
CA LEU A 96 -7.31 5.56 -7.42
C LEU A 96 -7.28 5.40 -8.95
N LYS A 97 -6.72 6.40 -9.63
CA LYS A 97 -6.71 6.50 -11.10
C LYS A 97 -5.61 5.64 -11.67
N GLU A 98 -5.97 4.66 -12.48
CA GLU A 98 -5.01 3.84 -13.23
C GLU A 98 -4.57 4.59 -14.48
N ASP A 99 -3.25 4.64 -14.71
CA ASP A 99 -2.64 5.25 -15.89
C ASP A 99 -1.56 4.32 -16.46
N VAL A 100 -1.30 4.44 -17.76
CA VAL A 100 -0.25 3.68 -18.45
C VAL A 100 0.75 4.66 -19.02
N LEU A 101 1.97 4.61 -18.46
CA LEU A 101 3.07 5.45 -18.92
C LEU A 101 3.49 5.06 -20.35
N GLU A 102 4.19 5.96 -21.05
CA GLU A 102 4.67 5.74 -22.42
C GLU A 102 5.57 4.49 -22.55
N ASN A 103 6.25 4.12 -21.47
CA ASN A 103 7.08 2.92 -21.37
C ASN A 103 6.27 1.62 -21.12
N GLY A 104 4.94 1.69 -21.14
CA GLY A 104 4.03 0.56 -20.92
C GLY A 104 3.82 0.18 -19.45
N HIS A 105 4.46 0.86 -18.50
CA HIS A 105 4.28 0.58 -17.08
C HIS A 105 2.97 1.17 -16.56
N THR A 106 2.17 0.34 -15.89
CA THR A 106 0.95 0.79 -15.21
C THR A 106 1.31 1.48 -13.89
N THR A 107 0.68 2.63 -13.66
CA THR A 107 0.75 3.37 -12.40
C THR A 107 -0.65 3.65 -11.86
N TRP A 108 -0.74 3.95 -10.57
CA TRP A 108 -2.01 4.31 -9.94
C TRP A 108 -1.86 5.56 -9.07
N THR A 109 -2.52 6.64 -9.47
CA THR A 109 -2.47 7.92 -8.75
C THR A 109 -3.60 8.00 -7.73
N ILE A 110 -3.25 8.24 -6.46
CA ILE A 110 -4.19 8.62 -5.41
C ILE A 110 -4.15 10.12 -5.17
N GLN A 111 -5.34 10.71 -5.00
CA GLN A 111 -5.49 12.12 -4.64
C GLN A 111 -5.89 12.22 -3.16
N THR A 112 -5.00 12.74 -2.33
CA THR A 112 -5.25 12.93 -0.90
C THR A 112 -5.33 14.42 -0.55
N PRO A 113 -5.83 14.80 0.64
CA PRO A 113 -5.84 16.20 1.06
C PRO A 113 -4.45 16.85 1.13
N VAL A 114 -3.38 16.04 1.20
CA VAL A 114 -2.00 16.52 1.38
C VAL A 114 -1.17 16.45 0.11
N GLY A 115 -1.73 15.93 -0.99
CA GLY A 115 -1.08 15.90 -2.28
C GLY A 115 -1.48 14.71 -3.14
N ASN A 116 -0.86 14.61 -4.32
CA ASN A 116 -1.00 13.47 -5.22
C ASN A 116 0.18 12.52 -5.03
N PHE A 117 -0.12 11.23 -5.01
CA PHE A 117 0.88 10.18 -4.86
C PHE A 117 0.64 9.09 -5.89
N VAL A 118 1.72 8.51 -6.39
CA VAL A 118 1.70 7.55 -7.49
C VAL A 118 2.24 6.22 -6.98
N TRP A 119 1.40 5.20 -7.03
CA TRP A 119 1.84 3.82 -6.93
C TRP A 119 2.42 3.39 -8.28
N ARG A 120 3.62 2.81 -8.25
CA ARG A 120 4.22 2.13 -9.39
C ARG A 120 4.57 0.69 -9.02
N THR A 121 4.58 -0.17 -10.02
CA THR A 121 5.24 -1.47 -9.87
C THR A 121 6.75 -1.28 -9.88
N ASP A 122 7.43 -2.05 -9.05
CA ASP A 122 8.88 -2.01 -8.93
C ASP A 122 9.41 -3.45 -8.84
N VAL A 123 10.53 -3.73 -9.52
CA VAL A 123 11.08 -5.09 -9.60
C VAL A 123 11.55 -5.58 -8.23
N ALA A 124 12.09 -4.69 -7.39
CA ALA A 124 12.58 -5.02 -6.06
C ALA A 124 11.51 -4.84 -4.99
N LEU A 125 10.72 -3.76 -5.09
CA LEU A 125 9.76 -3.37 -4.05
C LEU A 125 8.34 -3.88 -4.28
N ARG A 126 8.05 -4.50 -5.45
CA ARG A 126 6.73 -4.94 -5.93
C ARG A 126 5.74 -3.79 -6.15
N LEU A 127 5.47 -3.00 -5.12
CA LEU A 127 4.70 -1.77 -5.13
C LEU A 127 5.43 -0.69 -4.34
N ALA A 128 5.60 0.48 -4.94
CA ALA A 128 6.18 1.65 -4.30
C ALA A 128 5.28 2.88 -4.53
N LEU A 129 4.98 3.62 -3.47
CA LEU A 129 4.24 4.87 -3.49
C LEU A 129 5.22 6.02 -3.41
N CYS A 130 5.19 6.91 -4.40
CA CYS A 130 6.03 8.10 -4.44
C CYS A 130 5.16 9.36 -4.54
N PRO A 131 5.65 10.53 -4.09
CA PRO A 131 5.05 11.81 -4.47
C PRO A 131 5.03 11.96 -5.99
N GLU A 132 3.96 12.51 -6.56
CA GLU A 132 3.87 12.76 -8.01
C GLU A 132 5.04 13.65 -8.51
N SER A 133 5.52 14.56 -7.67
CA SER A 133 6.66 15.44 -7.97
C SER A 133 8.04 14.78 -7.89
N ASN A 134 8.15 13.59 -7.28
CA ASN A 134 9.43 12.92 -7.05
C ASN A 134 9.25 11.39 -7.01
N LEU A 135 9.25 10.77 -8.19
CA LEU A 135 9.06 9.31 -8.30
C LEU A 135 10.27 8.49 -7.85
N GLU A 136 11.42 9.10 -7.57
CA GLU A 136 12.63 8.39 -7.14
C GLU A 136 12.67 8.10 -5.64
N HIS A 137 11.87 8.82 -4.84
CA HIS A 137 11.90 8.76 -3.38
C HIS A 137 10.57 8.22 -2.85
N PRO A 138 10.46 6.89 -2.66
CA PRO A 138 9.22 6.28 -2.18
C PRO A 138 8.95 6.63 -0.71
N LEU A 139 7.69 6.93 -0.41
CA LEU A 139 7.18 7.16 0.95
C LEU A 139 6.54 5.90 1.55
N ALA A 140 6.13 4.95 0.72
CA ALA A 140 5.65 3.66 1.18
C ALA A 140 5.99 2.56 0.17
N TRP A 141 6.24 1.34 0.64
CA TRP A 141 6.50 0.21 -0.25
C TRP A 141 6.19 -1.15 0.39
N ALA A 142 5.99 -2.15 -0.46
CA ALA A 142 5.80 -3.52 0.00
C ALA A 142 7.12 -4.11 0.50
N GLN A 143 7.08 -4.73 1.67
CA GLN A 143 8.13 -5.63 2.15
C GLN A 143 7.68 -7.06 1.89
N LEU A 144 8.38 -7.76 1.00
CA LEU A 144 8.07 -9.14 0.67
C LEU A 144 8.40 -10.09 1.83
N HIS A 145 7.60 -11.16 1.93
CA HIS A 145 7.86 -12.22 2.88
C HIS A 145 9.09 -13.03 2.45
N THR A 146 10.03 -13.20 3.37
CA THR A 146 11.16 -14.13 3.24
C THR A 146 11.22 -15.01 4.51
N GLU A 147 12.20 -15.92 4.56
CA GLU A 147 12.41 -16.76 5.75
C GLU A 147 12.67 -15.94 7.02
N THR A 148 13.26 -14.75 6.90
CA THR A 148 13.64 -13.89 8.02
C THR A 148 12.82 -12.61 8.12
N THR A 149 12.07 -12.24 7.08
CA THR A 149 11.26 -11.01 7.05
C THR A 149 9.78 -11.33 6.84
N PRO A 150 8.88 -10.84 7.71
CA PRO A 150 7.45 -10.99 7.48
C PRO A 150 6.98 -10.08 6.34
N PHE A 151 5.84 -10.42 5.75
CA PHE A 151 5.16 -9.53 4.81
C PHE A 151 4.75 -8.23 5.52
N GLY A 152 5.06 -7.09 4.90
CA GLY A 152 4.87 -5.78 5.52
C GLY A 152 4.58 -4.68 4.51
N LEU A 153 4.06 -3.57 5.02
CA LEU A 153 4.00 -2.29 4.32
C LEU A 153 4.90 -1.31 5.08
N VAL A 154 5.99 -0.91 4.46
CA VAL A 154 6.93 0.06 5.04
C VAL A 154 6.44 1.47 4.71
N LEU A 155 6.47 2.35 5.70
CA LEU A 155 6.06 3.75 5.61
C LEU A 155 7.20 4.64 6.08
N THR A 156 7.50 5.72 5.37
CA THR A 156 8.40 6.77 5.86
C THR A 156 7.70 7.66 6.89
N ARG A 157 8.47 8.50 7.58
CA ARG A 157 7.92 9.48 8.52
C ARG A 157 7.13 10.55 7.76
N GLY A 158 6.06 11.06 8.35
CA GLY A 158 5.22 12.10 7.77
C GLY A 158 4.02 11.55 7.00
N THR A 159 3.92 10.22 6.83
CA THR A 159 2.76 9.59 6.19
C THR A 159 1.58 9.37 7.14
N GLU A 160 1.71 9.74 8.41
CA GLU A 160 0.70 9.46 9.44
C GLU A 160 -0.65 10.12 9.13
N GLN A 161 -0.63 11.31 8.53
CA GLN A 161 -1.82 12.10 8.22
C GLN A 161 -2.69 11.54 7.08
N PHE A 162 -2.16 10.59 6.28
CA PHE A 162 -2.86 9.96 5.17
C PHE A 162 -2.60 8.43 5.11
N ARG A 163 -2.32 7.85 6.29
CA ARG A 163 -1.99 6.43 6.42
C ARG A 163 -3.15 5.54 5.94
N GLU A 164 -4.38 5.95 6.23
CA GLU A 164 -5.58 5.21 5.86
C GLU A 164 -5.69 5.08 4.33
N GLU A 165 -5.39 6.14 3.59
CA GLU A 165 -5.35 6.17 2.13
C GLU A 165 -4.24 5.27 1.58
N ILE A 166 -3.05 5.30 2.18
CA ILE A 166 -1.93 4.44 1.78
C ILE A 166 -2.29 2.97 1.99
N VAL A 167 -2.78 2.60 3.18
CA VAL A 167 -3.15 1.22 3.50
C VAL A 167 -4.28 0.75 2.58
N ALA A 168 -5.34 1.56 2.40
CA ALA A 168 -6.46 1.19 1.55
C ALA A 168 -6.03 0.95 0.10
N SER A 169 -5.28 1.89 -0.48
CA SER A 169 -4.80 1.78 -1.87
C SER A 169 -3.84 0.60 -2.04
N PHE A 170 -2.91 0.39 -1.10
CA PHE A 170 -2.03 -0.77 -1.10
C PHE A 170 -2.81 -2.09 -1.12
N LEU A 171 -3.79 -2.27 -0.22
CA LEU A 171 -4.58 -3.50 -0.14
C LEU A 171 -5.37 -3.75 -1.43
N ILE A 172 -5.94 -2.70 -2.02
CA ILE A 172 -6.66 -2.79 -3.30
C ILE A 172 -5.73 -3.26 -4.42
N LEU A 173 -4.56 -2.64 -4.55
CA LEU A 173 -3.60 -2.95 -5.62
C LEU A 173 -2.97 -4.33 -5.44
N GLU A 174 -2.54 -4.67 -4.22
CA GLU A 174 -1.94 -5.96 -3.92
C GLU A 174 -2.93 -7.11 -4.16
N GLN A 175 -4.21 -6.92 -3.80
CA GLN A 175 -5.26 -7.89 -4.11
C GLN A 175 -5.47 -8.04 -5.62
N ARG A 176 -5.51 -6.93 -6.38
CA ARG A 176 -5.61 -6.98 -7.86
C ARG A 176 -4.44 -7.73 -8.48
N MET A 177 -3.21 -7.45 -8.03
CA MET A 177 -2.01 -8.14 -8.52
C MET A 177 -2.06 -9.64 -8.24
N ARG A 178 -2.37 -10.06 -7.01
CA ARG A 178 -2.50 -11.49 -6.67
C ARG A 178 -3.58 -12.21 -7.48
N MET A 179 -4.68 -11.53 -7.77
CA MET A 179 -5.74 -12.09 -8.61
C MET A 179 -5.29 -12.25 -10.07
N ARG A 180 -4.59 -11.26 -10.63
CA ARG A 180 -4.00 -11.35 -11.98
C ARG A 180 -2.97 -12.48 -12.06
N GLU A 181 -2.07 -12.59 -11.08
CA GLU A 181 -1.09 -13.69 -10.96
C GLU A 181 -1.79 -15.05 -10.92
N LYS A 182 -2.80 -15.20 -10.06
CA LYS A 182 -3.58 -16.45 -9.94
C LYS A 182 -4.28 -16.83 -11.25
N MET A 183 -4.84 -15.86 -11.97
CA MET A 183 -5.45 -16.10 -13.29
C MET A 183 -4.40 -16.53 -14.32
N TYR A 184 -3.23 -15.90 -14.32
CA TYR A 184 -2.12 -16.26 -15.20
C TYR A 184 -1.66 -17.71 -14.98
N TYR A 185 -1.42 -18.11 -13.73
CA TYR A 185 -1.03 -19.49 -13.39
C TYR A 185 -2.08 -20.52 -13.80
N ARG A 186 -3.37 -20.23 -13.59
CA ARG A 186 -4.47 -21.10 -14.01
C ARG A 186 -4.53 -21.26 -15.54
N ALA A 187 -4.36 -20.16 -16.28
CA ALA A 187 -4.38 -20.19 -17.74
C ALA A 187 -3.22 -21.01 -18.34
N HIS A 188 -2.09 -21.09 -17.64
CA HIS A 188 -0.88 -21.79 -18.11
C HIS A 188 -0.68 -23.17 -17.45
N GLY A 189 -1.67 -23.68 -16.71
CA GLY A 189 -1.60 -25.01 -16.09
C GLY A 189 -0.53 -25.17 -15.01
N LEU A 190 0.06 -24.08 -14.53
CA LEU A 190 1.09 -24.08 -13.50
C LEU A 190 0.42 -24.01 -12.13
N SER A 191 0.53 -25.07 -11.32
CA SER A 191 0.08 -25.03 -9.92
C SER A 191 1.10 -24.27 -9.08
N GLY A 192 1.02 -22.94 -9.09
CA GLY A 192 1.81 -22.10 -8.19
C GLY A 192 1.36 -22.30 -6.75
N ALA A 193 2.16 -22.98 -5.94
CA ALA A 193 2.04 -22.97 -4.49
C ALA A 193 2.35 -21.55 -3.99
N MET A 194 1.32 -20.72 -3.82
CA MET A 194 1.47 -19.45 -3.10
C MET A 194 1.74 -19.79 -1.63
N ARG A 195 2.99 -19.58 -1.19
CA ARG A 195 3.35 -19.43 0.22
C ARG A 195 3.27 -17.95 0.60
#